data_AF-A0A3D1IRR0-F1
#
_entry.id   AF-A0A3D1IRR0-F1
#
_cell.length_a   1.000
_cell.length_b   1.000
_cell.length_c   1.000
_cell.angle_alpha   90.00
_cell.angle_beta   90.00
_cell.angle_gamma   90.00
#
_symmetry.space_group_name_H-M   'P 1'
#
loop_
_entity.id
_entity.type
_entity.pdbx_description
1 polymer ?
#
loop_
_entity_poly.entity_id
_entity_poly.type
_entity_poly.pdbx_seq_one_letter_code
_entity_poly.pdbx_strand_id
1 'polypeptide(L)' 'MIRPRRKIRGISAILLPFQENGDPDWTGFSAHVQRTVAAGLAPAVNMDTGFGNLIDDSIRRRALEL' A
#
# COMPACT_ATOMS: atom_id res chain seq x y z
N MET A 1 5.37 -8.89 -26.42
CA MET A 1 4.51 -10.03 -26.83
C MET A 1 3.16 -9.92 -26.14
N ILE A 2 2.06 -9.87 -26.89
CA ILE A 2 0.70 -9.77 -26.34
C ILE A 2 0.19 -11.17 -25.96
N ARG A 3 -0.47 -11.31 -24.79
CA ARG A 3 -1.11 -12.56 -24.35
C ARG A 3 -2.64 -12.38 -24.30
N PRO A 4 -3.38 -12.81 -25.33
CA PRO A 4 -4.84 -12.78 -25.33
C PRO A 4 -5.43 -13.55 -24.15
N ARG A 5 -6.57 -13.08 -23.62
CA ARG A 5 -7.33 -13.72 -22.51
C ARG A 5 -6.53 -13.93 -21.21
N ARG A 6 -5.50 -13.11 -20.95
CA ARG A 6 -4.79 -13.14 -19.66
C ARG A 6 -5.77 -12.87 -18.51
N LYS A 7 -5.71 -13.69 -17.46
CA LYS A 7 -6.43 -13.41 -16.20
C LYS A 7 -5.95 -12.08 -15.63
N ILE A 8 -6.89 -11.16 -15.40
CA ILE A 8 -6.60 -9.87 -14.74
C ILE A 8 -6.26 -10.15 -13.28
N ARG A 9 -5.17 -9.54 -12.80
CA ARG A 9 -4.82 -9.51 -11.38
C ARG A 9 -5.18 -8.13 -10.86
N GLY A 10 -6.11 -8.06 -9.91
CA GLY A 10 -6.47 -6.81 -9.25
C GLY A 10 -5.37 -6.40 -8.27
N ILE A 11 -4.92 -5.15 -8.39
CA ILE A 11 -3.92 -4.55 -7.50
C ILE A 11 -4.44 -3.16 -7.15
N SER A 12 -4.38 -2.79 -5.87
CA SER A 12 -4.76 -1.46 -5.39
C SER A 12 -3.53 -0.76 -4.82
N ALA A 13 -3.30 0.49 -5.25
CA ALA A 13 -2.30 1.34 -4.64
C ALA A 13 -2.81 1.79 -3.26
N ILE A 14 -2.01 1.54 -2.22
CA ILE A 14 -2.37 1.79 -0.83
C ILE A 14 -1.82 3.14 -0.39
N LEU A 15 -2.70 3.96 0.20
CA LEU A 15 -2.32 5.17 0.90
C LEU A 15 -1.65 4.81 2.23
N LEU A 16 -0.52 5.46 2.53
CA LEU A 16 0.05 5.53 3.88
C LEU A 16 -0.48 6.81 4.53
N PRO A 17 -1.51 6.74 5.40
CA PRO A 17 -2.03 7.91 6.09
C PRO A 17 -1.04 8.42 7.13
N PHE A 18 -1.10 9.73 7.40
CA PHE A 18 -0.32 10.41 8.41
C PHE A 18 -1.26 11.11 9.39
N GLN A 19 -0.85 11.14 10.66
CA GLN A 19 -1.50 11.91 11.70
C GLN A 19 -1.14 13.40 11.59
N GLU A 20 -1.87 14.26 12.30
CA GLU A 20 -1.61 15.71 12.29
C GLU A 20 -0.20 16.09 12.73
N ASN A 21 0.42 15.26 13.58
CA ASN A 21 1.80 15.45 14.05
C ASN A 21 2.87 15.02 13.02
N GLY A 22 2.46 14.49 11.86
CA GLY A 22 3.36 14.02 10.81
C GLY A 22 3.87 12.58 10.99
N ASP A 23 3.42 11.85 12.01
CA ASP A 23 3.73 10.42 12.14
C ASP A 23 2.82 9.57 11.25
N PRO A 24 3.32 8.46 10.67
CA PRO A 24 2.46 7.52 9.96
C PRO A 24 1.38 6.93 10.88
N ASP A 25 0.14 6.87 10.40
CA ASP A 25 -0.95 6.14 11.06
C ASP A 25 -0.90 4.65 10.67
N TRP A 26 -0.10 3.89 11.43
CA TRP A 26 0.08 2.46 11.20
C TRP A 26 -1.19 1.63 11.43
N THR A 27 -2.08 2.08 12.33
CA THR A 27 -3.34 1.37 12.60
C THR A 27 -4.28 1.53 11.40
N GLY A 28 -4.46 2.75 10.91
CA GLY A 28 -5.25 3.04 9.71
C GLY A 28 -4.68 2.36 8.47
N PHE A 29 -3.36 2.39 8.30
CA PHE A 29 -2.66 1.70 7.22
C PHE A 29 -2.92 0.19 7.23
N SER A 30 -2.70 -0.48 8.36
CA SER A 30 -2.89 -1.94 8.48
C SER A 30 -4.34 -2.33 8.21
N ALA A 31 -5.29 -1.58 8.75
CA ALA A 31 -6.71 -1.81 8.49
C ALA A 31 -7.08 -1.60 7.01
N HIS A 32 -6.45 -0.64 6.34
CA HIS A 32 -6.64 -0.41 4.91
C HIS A 32 -6.10 -1.57 4.07
N VAL A 33 -4.88 -2.05 4.37
CA VAL A 33 -4.27 -3.22 3.73
C VAL A 33 -5.16 -4.45 3.88
N GLN A 34 -5.64 -4.73 5.11
CA GLN A 34 -6.53 -5.86 5.38
C GLN A 34 -7.83 -5.80 4.57
N ARG A 35 -8.47 -4.63 4.49
CA ARG A 35 -9.69 -4.45 3.68
C ARG A 35 -9.43 -4.69 2.18
N THR A 36 -8.28 -4.26 1.66
CA THR A 36 -7.90 -4.49 0.26
C THR A 36 -7.72 -5.98 -0.02
N VAL A 37 -7.06 -6.71 0.88
CA VAL A 37 -6.90 -8.17 0.77
C VAL A 37 -8.26 -8.87 0.87
N ALA A 38 -9.10 -8.49 1.83
CA ALA A 38 -10.45 -9.05 2.00
C ALA A 38 -11.34 -8.81 0.77
N ALA A 39 -11.11 -7.73 0.02
CA ALA A 39 -11.77 -7.45 -1.26
C ALA A 39 -11.21 -8.24 -2.46
N GLY A 40 -10.22 -9.11 -2.26
CA GLY A 40 -9.61 -9.92 -3.32
C GLY A 40 -8.58 -9.19 -4.17
N LEU A 41 -8.08 -8.03 -3.70
CA LEU A 41 -7.08 -7.23 -4.39
C LEU A 41 -5.72 -7.40 -3.71
N ALA A 42 -4.64 -7.38 -4.49
CA ALA A 42 -3.29 -7.31 -3.92
C ALA A 42 -2.96 -5.85 -3.54
N PRO A 43 -2.50 -5.57 -2.31
CA PRO A 43 -2.04 -4.25 -1.92
C PRO A 43 -0.67 -3.93 -2.53
N ALA A 44 -0.51 -2.72 -3.08
CA ALA A 44 0.77 -2.16 -3.48
C ALA A 44 1.10 -0.96 -2.58
N VAL A 45 2.10 -1.14 -1.72
CA VAL A 45 2.55 -0.16 -0.70
C VAL A 45 3.84 0.51 -1.16
N ASN A 46 4.25 1.61 -0.51
CA ASN A 46 5.46 2.39 -0.87
C ASN A 46 5.47 2.91 -2.32
N MET A 47 4.31 3.02 -2.95
CA MET A 47 4.14 3.67 -4.26
C MET A 47 3.89 5.17 -4.07
N ASP A 48 3.70 5.92 -5.15
CA ASP A 48 3.39 7.37 -5.11
C ASP A 48 2.18 7.67 -4.22
N THR A 49 1.13 6.83 -4.27
CA THR A 49 -0.06 6.95 -3.38
C THR A 49 0.30 6.81 -1.90
N GLY A 50 1.35 6.06 -1.57
CA GLY A 50 1.87 5.89 -0.21
C GLY A 50 3.09 6.77 0.08
N PHE A 51 3.36 7.80 -0.74
CA PHE A 51 4.47 8.74 -0.58
C PHE A 51 5.86 8.08 -0.58
N GLY A 52 6.05 6.96 -1.28
CA GLY A 52 7.28 6.16 -1.23
C GLY A 52 8.58 6.93 -1.51
N ASN A 53 8.51 7.99 -2.33
CA ASN A 53 9.61 8.89 -2.68
C ASN A 53 9.88 10.01 -1.64
N LEU A 54 8.98 10.23 -0.68
CA LEU A 54 9.05 11.30 0.31
C LEU A 54 9.31 10.80 1.74
N ILE A 55 9.07 9.52 2.01
CA ILE A 55 9.32 8.89 3.31
C ILE A 55 10.74 8.31 3.37
N ASP A 56 11.27 8.10 4.58
CA ASP A 56 12.59 7.49 4.77
C ASP A 56 12.55 5.94 4.68
N ASP A 57 13.75 5.33 4.70
CA ASP A 57 13.91 3.87 4.64
C ASP A 57 13.34 3.13 5.85
N SER A 58 13.21 3.77 7.00
CA SER A 58 12.64 3.14 8.20
C SER A 58 11.13 2.98 8.03
N ILE A 59 10.45 4.03 7.55
CA ILE A 59 9.01 4.01 7.26
C ILE A 59 8.72 3.03 6.13
N ARG A 60 9.51 3.06 5.03
CA ARG A 60 9.33 2.11 3.92
C ARG A 60 9.42 0.66 4.38
N ARG A 61 10.42 0.31 5.19
CA ARG A 61 10.60 -1.05 5.69
C ARG A 61 9.46 -1.44 6.62
N ARG A 62 9.04 -0.54 7.51
CA ARG A 62 7.93 -0.82 8.42
C ARG A 62 6.64 -1.13 7.67
N ALA A 63 6.35 -0.39 6.60
CA ALA A 63 5.18 -0.65 5.75
C ALA A 63 5.21 -2.02 5.04
N LEU A 64 6.38 -2.65 4.87
CA LEU A 64 6.53 -3.99 4.29
C LEU A 64 6.44 -5.12 5.34
N GLU A 65 6.59 -4.81 6.63
CA GLU A 65 6.48 -5.77 7.73
C GLU A 65 5.04 -5.96 8.23
N LEU A 66 4.15 -5.03 7.88
CA LEU A 66 2.73 -4.98 8.27
C LEU A 66 1.85 -5.57 7.17
#